data_AF-A0A6G3QJX6-F1
#
_entry.id   AF-A0A6G3QJX6-F1
#
_cell.length_a   1.000
_cell.length_b   1.000
_cell.length_c   1.000
_cell.angle_alpha   90.00
_cell.angle_beta   90.00
_cell.angle_gamma   90.00
#
_symmetry.space_group_name_H-M   'P 1'
#
loop_
_entity.id
_entity.type
_entity.pdbx_description
1 polymer ?
#
loop_
_entity_poly.entity_id
_entity_poly.type
_entity_poly.pdbx_seq_one_letter_code
_entity_poly.pdbx_strand_id
1 'polypeptide(L)'
;MMADMRIRIDAVDFPGLTCSPGAFAGDDVPAYRNIHVAVQRRDRPAELLDPKPGDAASATWTLECAAATSPAGTDVKGPYVQGRPGGRFIYLSWGSVDDSGTFTMFRRAKLMLDAVPADVLDAAAPTGLLVGRLGLTDARGGPLCARVVPPRITWTAESAEEE
;
A
#
# COMPACT_ATOMS: atom_id res chain seq x y z
N MET A 1 22.33 12.46 5.14
CA MET A 1 21.56 12.71 6.39
C MET A 1 20.30 11.86 6.31
N MET A 2 19.82 11.30 7.42
CA MET A 2 18.52 10.61 7.47
C MET A 2 17.54 11.56 8.15
N ALA A 3 16.41 11.84 7.51
CA ALA A 3 15.33 12.65 8.03
C ALA A 3 14.12 11.75 8.34
N ASP A 4 13.43 12.04 9.44
CA ASP A 4 12.18 11.37 9.76
C ASP A 4 11.10 11.76 8.75
N MET A 5 10.29 10.80 8.35
CA MET A 5 9.31 10.97 7.31
C MET A 5 8.14 10.02 7.53
N ARG A 6 6.91 10.47 7.29
CA ARG A 6 5.73 9.61 7.27
C ARG A 6 5.28 9.37 5.84
N ILE A 7 4.80 8.16 5.57
CA ILE A 7 4.03 7.86 4.35
C ILE A 7 2.58 7.64 4.75
N ARG A 8 1.68 8.48 4.24
CA ARG A 8 0.23 8.26 4.36
C ARG A 8 -0.30 7.64 3.07
N ILE A 9 -1.05 6.56 3.20
CA ILE A 9 -1.73 5.91 2.08
C ILE A 9 -3.22 6.17 2.28
N ASP A 10 -3.83 6.93 1.38
CA ASP A 10 -5.26 7.21 1.36
C ASP A 10 -5.92 6.41 0.22
N ALA A 11 -6.77 5.48 0.61
CA ALA A 11 -7.40 4.53 -0.29
C ALA A 11 -8.92 4.74 -0.34
N VAL A 12 -9.47 4.58 -1.54
CA VAL A 12 -10.91 4.60 -1.86
C VAL A 12 -11.23 3.46 -2.83
N ASP A 13 -12.48 3.36 -3.29
CA ASP A 13 -12.89 2.42 -4.35
C ASP A 13 -12.46 0.99 -4.03
N PHE A 14 -13.07 0.42 -3.01
CA PHE A 14 -12.80 -0.95 -2.58
C PHE A 14 -13.65 -1.96 -3.37
N PRO A 15 -13.15 -3.19 -3.60
CA PRO A 15 -13.79 -4.19 -4.46
C PRO A 15 -15.03 -4.87 -3.84
N GLY A 16 -15.39 -4.56 -2.61
CA GLY A 16 -16.43 -5.24 -1.82
C GLY A 16 -15.91 -6.40 -0.97
N LEU A 17 -16.80 -7.00 -0.16
CA LEU A 17 -16.45 -8.12 0.75
C LEU A 17 -16.25 -9.47 0.04
N THR A 18 -16.59 -9.55 -1.24
CA THR A 18 -16.58 -10.80 -2.01
C THR A 18 -15.76 -10.63 -3.27
N CYS A 19 -14.84 -11.58 -3.51
CA CYS A 19 -14.09 -11.63 -4.74
C CYS A 19 -14.49 -12.88 -5.53
N SER A 20 -15.12 -12.67 -6.69
CA SER A 20 -15.62 -13.74 -7.55
C SER A 20 -14.47 -14.49 -8.24
N PRO A 21 -14.65 -15.77 -8.62
CA PRO A 21 -13.61 -16.59 -9.26
C PRO A 21 -12.99 -15.94 -10.51
N GLY A 22 -13.82 -15.28 -11.34
CA GLY A 22 -13.38 -14.59 -12.56
C GLY A 22 -12.48 -13.37 -12.36
N ALA A 23 -12.28 -12.92 -11.12
CA ALA A 23 -11.29 -11.89 -10.79
C ALA A 23 -9.85 -12.44 -10.78
N PHE A 24 -9.67 -13.77 -10.73
CA PHE A 24 -8.39 -14.46 -10.81
C PHE A 24 -8.28 -15.22 -12.13
N ALA A 25 -7.05 -15.43 -12.62
CA ALA A 25 -6.84 -16.30 -13.78
C ALA A 25 -6.94 -17.76 -13.31
N GLY A 26 -8.07 -18.41 -13.58
CA GLY A 26 -8.34 -19.82 -13.28
C GLY A 26 -9.79 -20.05 -12.84
N ASP A 27 -10.53 -20.87 -13.58
CA ASP A 27 -11.97 -21.12 -13.43
C ASP A 27 -12.39 -21.87 -12.15
N ASP A 28 -11.47 -22.25 -11.27
CA ASP A 28 -11.73 -23.20 -10.16
C ASP A 28 -11.31 -22.69 -8.77
N VAL A 29 -11.22 -21.37 -8.59
CA VAL A 29 -10.92 -20.78 -7.27
C VAL A 29 -12.23 -20.44 -6.55
N PRO A 30 -12.48 -20.96 -5.34
CA PRO A 30 -13.64 -20.58 -4.55
C PRO A 30 -13.72 -19.06 -4.38
N ALA A 31 -14.92 -18.50 -4.43
CA ALA A 31 -15.11 -17.08 -4.16
C ALA A 31 -14.60 -16.75 -2.74
N TYR A 32 -13.69 -15.77 -2.63
CA TYR A 32 -13.28 -15.28 -1.32
C TYR A 32 -14.39 -14.43 -0.73
N ARG A 33 -14.62 -14.56 0.57
CA ARG A 33 -15.60 -13.79 1.34
C ARG A 33 -14.93 -13.14 2.54
N ASN A 34 -15.58 -12.13 3.10
CA ASN A 34 -15.08 -11.36 4.22
C ASN A 34 -13.64 -10.86 3.97
N ILE A 35 -13.40 -10.36 2.76
CA ILE A 35 -12.06 -9.95 2.35
C ILE A 35 -11.67 -8.65 3.03
N HIS A 36 -10.42 -8.56 3.43
CA HIS A 36 -9.81 -7.41 4.07
C HIS A 36 -8.50 -7.05 3.37
N VAL A 37 -8.10 -5.78 3.51
CA VAL A 37 -6.81 -5.26 3.05
C VAL A 37 -6.04 -4.67 4.21
N ALA A 38 -4.73 -4.90 4.25
CA ALA A 38 -3.86 -4.32 5.26
C ALA A 38 -2.46 -4.03 4.69
N VAL A 39 -1.71 -3.15 5.36
CA VAL A 39 -0.29 -2.94 5.05
C VAL A 39 0.54 -4.01 5.74
N GLN A 40 1.36 -4.73 4.98
CA GLN A 40 2.16 -5.85 5.50
C GLN A 40 3.54 -5.39 5.95
N ARG A 41 3.92 -5.74 7.19
CA ARG A 41 5.25 -5.48 7.73
C ARG A 41 6.34 -6.23 6.96
N ARG A 42 7.49 -5.59 6.81
CA ARG A 42 8.71 -6.22 6.28
C ARG A 42 9.19 -7.33 7.21
N ASP A 43 9.62 -8.43 6.60
CA ASP A 43 10.18 -9.63 7.25
C ASP A 43 9.24 -10.32 8.26
N ARG A 44 7.98 -9.85 8.40
CA ARG A 44 6.97 -10.42 9.31
C ARG A 44 5.58 -10.44 8.65
N PRO A 45 5.31 -11.42 7.76
CA PRO A 45 4.08 -11.43 6.96
C PRO A 45 2.75 -11.50 7.72
N ALA A 46 2.77 -12.04 8.95
CA ALA A 46 1.58 -12.09 9.80
C ALA A 46 1.29 -10.77 10.53
N GLU A 47 2.26 -9.84 10.58
CA GLU A 47 2.05 -8.52 11.18
C GLU A 47 1.47 -7.57 10.12
N LEU A 48 0.16 -7.35 10.24
CA LEU A 48 -0.64 -6.52 9.36
C LEU A 48 -1.06 -5.25 10.11
N LEU A 49 -0.80 -4.09 9.51
CA LEU A 49 -1.21 -2.81 10.07
C LEU A 49 -2.66 -2.51 9.68
N ASP A 50 -3.49 -2.36 10.72
CA ASP A 50 -4.88 -1.89 10.66
C ASP A 50 -5.69 -2.47 9.48
N PRO A 51 -6.00 -3.78 9.48
CA PRO A 51 -6.80 -4.39 8.43
C PRO A 51 -8.15 -3.71 8.27
N LYS A 52 -8.52 -3.42 7.02
CA LYS A 52 -9.80 -2.78 6.66
C LYS A 52 -10.67 -3.72 5.83
N PRO A 53 -11.99 -3.73 6.06
CA PRO A 53 -12.89 -4.57 5.29
C PRO A 53 -12.95 -4.10 3.83
N GLY A 54 -13.17 -5.05 2.93
CA GLY A 54 -13.21 -4.84 1.49
C GLY A 54 -14.38 -3.98 1.00
N ASP A 55 -15.34 -3.60 1.85
CA ASP A 55 -16.44 -2.68 1.55
C ASP A 55 -16.34 -1.34 2.29
N ALA A 56 -15.19 -1.05 2.91
CA ALA A 56 -14.94 0.25 3.51
C ALA A 56 -15.10 1.38 2.47
N ALA A 57 -15.68 2.50 2.87
CA ALA A 57 -15.78 3.69 2.01
C ALA A 57 -14.39 4.28 1.69
N SER A 58 -13.50 4.25 2.68
CA SER A 58 -12.11 4.68 2.57
C SER A 58 -11.24 4.00 3.63
N ALA A 59 -9.92 4.09 3.45
CA ALA A 59 -8.94 3.76 4.48
C ALA A 59 -7.73 4.68 4.42
N THR A 60 -7.13 4.89 5.58
CA THR A 60 -5.86 5.61 5.71
C THR A 60 -4.90 4.78 6.53
N TRP A 61 -3.67 4.61 6.03
CA TRP A 61 -2.56 4.04 6.79
C TRP A 61 -1.39 5.02 6.84
N THR A 62 -0.84 5.25 8.03
CA THR A 62 0.35 6.09 8.21
C THR A 62 1.53 5.23 8.64
N LEU A 63 2.63 5.34 7.91
CA LEU A 63 3.83 4.53 8.09
C LEU A 63 5.00 5.43 8.50
N GLU A 64 5.56 5.16 9.67
CA GLU A 64 6.81 5.78 10.10
C GLU A 64 7.97 5.30 9.23
N CYS A 65 8.68 6.24 8.63
CA CYS A 65 9.77 6.00 7.69
C CYS A 65 10.94 6.97 7.97
N ALA A 66 12.06 6.71 7.30
CA ALA A 66 13.20 7.60 7.23
C ALA A 66 13.63 7.78 5.77
N ALA A 67 13.89 9.03 5.38
CA ALA A 67 14.41 9.40 4.07
C ALA A 67 15.92 9.65 4.14
N ALA A 68 16.69 8.97 3.29
CA ALA A 68 18.11 9.19 3.13
C ALA A 68 18.38 9.85 1.78
N THR A 69 18.53 11.17 1.77
CA THR A 69 18.81 11.94 0.55
C THR A 69 20.29 11.88 0.18
N SER A 70 20.56 11.68 -1.10
CA SER A 70 21.89 11.64 -1.70
C SER A 70 21.88 12.24 -3.12
N PRO A 71 23.05 12.55 -3.70
CA PRO A 71 23.10 12.99 -5.11
C PRO A 71 22.56 11.97 -6.12
N ALA A 72 22.45 10.69 -5.74
CA ALA A 72 21.87 9.63 -6.56
C ALA A 72 20.35 9.49 -6.40
N GLY A 73 19.73 10.31 -5.54
CA GLY A 73 18.31 10.28 -5.20
C GLY A 73 18.05 10.01 -3.71
N THR A 74 16.77 9.97 -3.36
CA THR A 74 16.27 9.76 -2.00
C THR A 74 15.88 8.30 -1.77
N ASP A 75 16.55 7.60 -0.84
CA ASP A 75 16.19 6.22 -0.44
C ASP A 75 15.31 6.25 0.81
N VAL A 76 14.11 5.66 0.72
CA VAL A 76 13.17 5.57 1.83
C VAL A 76 13.26 4.20 2.52
N LYS A 77 13.27 4.22 3.86
CA LYS A 77 13.36 3.03 4.70
C LYS A 77 12.30 3.08 5.80
N GLY A 78 11.87 1.90 6.26
CA GLY A 78 10.90 1.79 7.36
C GLY A 78 10.48 0.34 7.58
N PRO A 79 9.77 0.03 8.67
CA PRO A 79 9.31 -1.31 9.00
C PRO A 79 8.30 -1.88 7.99
N TYR A 80 7.64 -1.02 7.20
CA TYR A 80 6.69 -1.44 6.16
C TYR A 80 7.24 -1.25 4.74
N VAL A 81 8.46 -0.71 4.60
CA VAL A 81 9.13 -0.51 3.31
C VAL A 81 9.95 -1.74 2.96
N GLN A 82 9.59 -2.33 1.83
CA GLN A 82 10.15 -3.56 1.28
C GLN A 82 11.20 -3.25 0.21
N GLY A 83 11.92 -4.30 -0.23
CA GLY A 83 12.83 -4.21 -1.36
C GLY A 83 14.19 -3.61 -1.03
N ARG A 84 15.05 -3.50 -2.06
CA ARG A 84 16.40 -2.90 -1.99
C ARG A 84 16.32 -1.42 -2.39
N PRO A 85 17.36 -0.60 -2.14
CA PRO A 85 17.47 0.74 -2.73
C PRO A 85 17.27 0.69 -4.24
N GLY A 86 16.54 1.66 -4.82
CA GLY A 86 16.15 1.66 -6.25
C GLY A 86 15.07 0.63 -6.63
N GLY A 87 14.44 0.02 -5.63
CA GLY A 87 13.36 -0.96 -5.82
C GLY A 87 12.46 -1.02 -4.59
N ARG A 88 12.28 0.12 -3.92
CA ARG A 88 11.49 0.25 -2.70
C ARG A 88 10.01 0.18 -3.03
N PHE A 89 9.25 -0.49 -2.18
CA PHE A 89 7.80 -0.59 -2.31
C PHE A 89 7.12 -0.89 -0.98
N ILE A 90 5.81 -0.69 -0.90
CA ILE A 90 4.96 -1.06 0.23
C ILE A 90 4.02 -2.18 -0.21
N TYR A 91 3.81 -3.19 0.65
CA TYR A 91 2.84 -4.24 0.38
C TYR A 91 1.46 -3.88 0.92
N LEU A 92 0.46 -3.86 0.04
CA LEU A 92 -0.94 -4.05 0.41
C LEU A 92 -1.29 -5.53 0.22
N SER A 93 -1.78 -6.17 1.27
CA SER A 93 -2.16 -7.57 1.27
C SER A 93 -3.65 -7.73 1.42
N TRP A 94 -4.24 -8.49 0.51
CA TRP A 94 -5.63 -8.93 0.54
C TRP A 94 -5.71 -10.34 1.09
N GLY A 95 -6.66 -10.55 1.99
CA GLY A 95 -6.92 -11.85 2.58
C GLY A 95 -8.36 -12.00 3.01
N SER A 96 -8.82 -13.24 3.12
CA SER A 96 -10.09 -13.56 3.74
C SER A 96 -9.90 -13.65 5.25
N VAL A 97 -10.86 -13.13 6.01
CA VAL A 97 -10.89 -13.28 7.46
C VAL A 97 -11.96 -14.31 7.81
N ASP A 98 -11.58 -15.37 8.51
CA ASP A 98 -12.52 -16.40 8.96
C ASP A 98 -13.25 -16.00 10.26
N ASP A 99 -14.15 -16.85 10.72
CA ASP A 99 -14.96 -16.62 11.93
C ASP A 99 -14.11 -16.49 13.22
N SER A 100 -12.86 -16.98 13.19
CA SER A 100 -11.91 -16.84 14.29
C SER A 100 -11.11 -15.53 14.24
N GLY A 101 -11.31 -14.72 13.18
CA GLY A 101 -10.54 -13.52 12.91
C GLY A 101 -9.19 -13.78 12.24
N THR A 102 -8.93 -15.02 11.79
CA THR A 102 -7.65 -15.36 11.15
C THR A 102 -7.60 -14.84 9.72
N PHE A 103 -6.61 -14.00 9.42
CA PHE A 103 -6.36 -13.46 8.09
C PHE A 103 -5.57 -14.45 7.22
N THR A 104 -6.19 -14.93 6.14
CA THR A 104 -5.53 -15.78 5.14
C THR A 104 -5.31 -14.99 3.85
N MET A 105 -4.06 -14.59 3.60
CA MET A 105 -3.67 -13.83 2.42
C MET A 105 -3.86 -14.64 1.13
N PHE A 106 -4.48 -14.03 0.10
CA PHE A 106 -4.59 -14.63 -1.23
C PHE A 106 -4.07 -13.74 -2.37
N ARG A 107 -3.89 -12.43 -2.14
CA ARG A 107 -3.46 -11.49 -3.19
C ARG A 107 -2.68 -10.31 -2.61
N ARG A 108 -1.79 -9.72 -3.39
CA ARG A 108 -1.00 -8.54 -2.99
C ARG A 108 -0.82 -7.53 -4.11
N ALA A 109 -0.72 -6.26 -3.71
CA ALA A 109 -0.25 -5.15 -4.52
C ALA A 109 1.05 -4.58 -3.93
N LYS A 110 1.91 -4.06 -4.82
CA LYS A 110 3.17 -3.40 -4.49
C LYS A 110 3.06 -1.93 -4.88
N LEU A 111 2.91 -1.05 -3.90
CA LEU A 111 2.96 0.39 -4.13
C LEU A 111 4.42 0.78 -4.32
N MET A 112 4.81 1.08 -5.55
CA MET A 112 6.22 1.29 -5.88
C MET A 112 6.66 2.70 -5.44
N LEU A 113 7.56 2.76 -4.47
CA LEU A 113 8.17 4.03 -4.04
C LEU A 113 9.22 4.51 -5.06
N ASP A 114 9.84 3.59 -5.77
CA ASP A 114 10.77 3.88 -6.88
C ASP A 114 10.07 4.54 -8.10
N ALA A 115 8.73 4.53 -8.13
CA ALA A 115 7.93 5.21 -9.15
C ALA A 115 7.34 6.55 -8.68
N VAL A 116 7.73 7.03 -7.49
CA VAL A 116 7.37 8.36 -7.02
C VAL A 116 8.16 9.39 -7.85
N PRO A 117 7.52 10.44 -8.39
CA PRO A 117 8.24 11.53 -9.06
C PRO A 117 9.32 12.13 -8.14
N ALA A 118 10.52 12.36 -8.69
CA ALA A 118 11.67 12.78 -7.88
C ALA A 118 11.42 14.13 -7.17
N ASP A 119 10.77 15.07 -7.86
CA ASP A 119 10.37 16.37 -7.31
C ASP A 119 9.41 16.22 -6.11
N VAL A 120 8.47 15.29 -6.17
CA VAL A 120 7.57 14.97 -5.06
C VAL A 120 8.33 14.37 -3.88
N LEU A 121 9.25 13.44 -4.13
CA LEU A 121 10.01 12.80 -3.06
C LEU A 121 11.00 13.78 -2.40
N ASP A 122 11.64 14.62 -3.19
CA ASP A 122 12.58 15.65 -2.72
C ASP A 122 11.86 16.76 -1.95
N ALA A 123 10.60 17.06 -2.29
CA ALA A 123 9.75 17.95 -1.50
C ALA A 123 9.26 17.30 -0.19
N ALA A 124 8.92 16.00 -0.22
CA ALA A 124 8.38 15.30 0.94
C ALA A 124 9.44 14.97 2.01
N ALA A 125 10.70 14.78 1.60
CA ALA A 125 11.80 14.48 2.52
C ALA A 125 12.04 15.57 3.60
N PRO A 126 12.04 16.88 3.28
CA PRO A 126 12.12 17.94 4.29
C PRO A 126 10.80 18.25 4.99
N THR A 127 9.64 18.11 4.34
CA THR A 127 8.32 18.40 4.96
C THR A 127 7.80 17.27 5.84
N GLY A 128 8.39 16.08 5.73
CA GLY A 128 8.14 14.93 6.58
C GLY A 128 6.89 14.12 6.21
N LEU A 129 6.20 14.40 5.09
CA LEU A 129 5.01 13.64 4.68
C LEU A 129 4.91 13.42 3.16
N LEU A 130 4.88 12.14 2.76
CA LEU A 130 4.51 11.70 1.42
C LEU A 130 3.14 11.02 1.45
N VAL A 131 2.25 11.44 0.56
CA VAL A 131 0.88 10.92 0.50
C VAL A 131 0.65 10.18 -0.81
N GLY A 132 0.24 8.92 -0.71
CA GLY A 132 -0.14 8.08 -1.84
C GLY A 132 -1.65 7.88 -1.88
N ARG A 133 -2.30 8.34 -2.95
CA ARG A 133 -3.75 8.23 -3.17
C ARG A 133 -4.09 7.24 -4.27
N LEU A 134 -4.96 6.27 -4.01
CA LEU A 134 -5.31 5.24 -4.99
C LEU A 134 -6.72 4.67 -4.78
N GLY A 135 -7.28 4.11 -5.86
CA GLY A 135 -8.40 3.17 -5.77
C GLY A 135 -7.89 1.75 -5.52
N LEU A 136 -8.71 0.89 -4.91
CA LEU A 136 -8.35 -0.48 -4.54
C LEU A 136 -9.02 -1.57 -5.39
N THR A 137 -9.82 -1.19 -6.37
CA THR A 137 -10.43 -2.10 -7.37
C THR A 137 -9.56 -2.22 -8.64
N ASP A 138 -9.27 -3.42 -9.12
CA ASP A 138 -8.55 -3.64 -10.38
C ASP A 138 -9.48 -3.46 -11.60
N ALA A 139 -8.92 -3.49 -12.81
CA ALA A 139 -9.68 -3.30 -14.05
C ALA A 139 -10.77 -4.38 -14.30
N ARG A 140 -10.76 -5.48 -13.55
CA ARG A 140 -11.76 -6.55 -13.61
C ARG A 140 -12.77 -6.49 -12.46
N GLY A 141 -12.75 -5.43 -11.65
CA GLY A 141 -13.63 -5.30 -10.49
C GLY A 141 -13.14 -6.07 -9.25
N GLY A 142 -11.92 -6.64 -9.29
CA GLY A 142 -11.36 -7.42 -8.20
C GLY A 142 -10.41 -6.60 -7.31
N PRO A 143 -9.80 -7.20 -6.29
CA PRO A 143 -8.85 -6.49 -5.45
C PRO A 143 -7.57 -6.11 -6.20
N LEU A 144 -7.08 -4.89 -5.99
CA LEU A 144 -5.86 -4.37 -6.62
C LEU A 144 -4.67 -5.30 -6.37
N CYS A 145 -3.87 -5.55 -7.42
CA CYS A 145 -2.74 -6.47 -7.34
C CYS A 145 -1.52 -5.98 -8.15
N ALA A 146 -0.46 -6.79 -8.10
CA ALA A 146 0.76 -6.62 -8.89
C ALA A 146 1.51 -5.31 -8.57
N ARG A 147 2.13 -4.66 -9.56
CA ARG A 147 2.87 -3.41 -9.37
C ARG A 147 1.91 -2.22 -9.55
N VAL A 148 1.89 -1.34 -8.57
CA VAL A 148 1.10 -0.11 -8.59
C VAL A 148 2.05 1.07 -8.72
N VAL A 149 1.91 1.78 -9.82
CA VAL A 149 2.70 2.95 -10.22
C VAL A 149 1.74 4.02 -10.74
N PRO A 150 2.15 5.30 -10.85
CA PRO A 150 1.35 6.30 -11.55
C PRO A 150 0.96 5.82 -12.98
N PRO A 151 -0.26 6.13 -13.46
CA PRO A 151 -1.29 6.96 -12.83
C PRO A 151 -2.23 6.21 -11.86
N ARG A 152 -2.00 4.92 -11.57
CA ARG A 152 -2.91 4.15 -10.69
C ARG A 152 -2.87 4.62 -9.23
N ILE A 153 -1.72 5.16 -8.83
CA ILE A 153 -1.50 5.87 -7.56
C ILE A 153 -0.97 7.27 -7.87
N THR A 154 -1.50 8.26 -7.18
CA THR A 154 -1.00 9.64 -7.21
C THR A 154 -0.19 9.89 -5.95
N TRP A 155 1.02 10.40 -6.11
CA TRP A 155 1.89 10.77 -5.00
C TRP A 155 1.98 12.29 -4.87
N THR A 156 1.89 12.80 -3.66
CA THR A 156 2.07 14.23 -3.34
C THR A 156 2.93 14.41 -2.10
N ALA A 157 3.69 15.49 -2.05
CA ALA A 157 4.36 15.95 -0.84
C ALA A 157 3.40 16.85 -0.07
N GLU A 158 3.26 16.62 1.22
CA GLU A 158 2.47 17.44 2.13
C GLU A 158 3.31 17.81 3.35
N SER A 159 2.84 18.76 4.14
CA SER A 159 3.48 19.12 5.41
C SER A 159 2.98 18.20 6.52
N ALA A 160 3.90 17.72 7.37
CA ALA A 160 3.53 17.02 8.59
C ALA A 160 2.80 17.94 9.60
N GLU A 161 2.89 19.26 9.43
CA GLU A 161 2.27 20.33 10.22
C GLU A 161 0.97 20.83 9.57
N GLU A 162 -0.05 19.99 9.45
CA GLU A 162 -1.45 20.45 9.34
C GLU A 162 -2.31 19.53 10.22
N GLU A 163 -2.46 19.92 11.48
CA GLU A 163 -3.56 19.57 12.39
C GLU A 163 -4.30 20.86 12.77
#